data_AF-A0A968P8N5-F1
#
_entry.id   AF-A0A968P8N5-F1
#
_cell.length_a   1.000
_cell.length_b   1.000
_cell.length_c   1.000
_cell.angle_alpha   90.00
_cell.angle_beta   90.00
_cell.angle_gamma   90.00
#
_symmetry.space_group_name_H-M   'P 1'
#
loop_
_entity.id
_entity.type
_entity.pdbx_description
1 polymer ?
#
loop_
_entity_poly.entity_id
_entity_poly.type
_entity_poly.pdbx_seq_one_letter_code
_entity_poly.pdbx_strand_id
1 'polypeptide(L)' 'AGYRGVREVLEVCRPWIFESQLPPPGTPTVPIYKGYYNNVWFRLRHPDYDELLRLMSFIGARLEVFAVA' A
#
# COMPACT_ATOMS: atom_id res chain seq x y z
N ALA A 1 -0.29 -13.95 7.74
CA ALA A 1 0.05 -12.56 7.44
C ALA A 1 -1.24 -11.78 7.17
N GLY A 2 -1.33 -10.50 7.52
CA GLY A 2 -2.55 -9.69 7.36
C GLY A 2 -2.28 -8.19 7.31
N TYR A 3 -3.35 -7.39 7.29
CA TYR A 3 -3.28 -5.94 7.12
C TYR A 3 -4.10 -5.19 8.16
N ARG A 4 -3.62 -4.01 8.55
CA ARG A 4 -4.39 -3.00 9.30
C ARG A 4 -4.44 -1.71 8.49
N GLY A 5 -5.60 -1.03 8.53
CA GLY A 5 -5.78 0.27 7.87
C GLY A 5 -6.16 0.22 6.40
N VAL A 6 -6.27 -0.96 5.76
CA VAL A 6 -6.61 -1.08 4.33
C VAL A 6 -7.91 -0.37 3.98
N ARG A 7 -8.97 -0.57 4.78
CA ARG A 7 -10.28 0.05 4.50
C ARG A 7 -10.18 1.58 4.52
N GLU A 8 -9.57 2.14 5.56
CA GLU A 8 -9.38 3.59 5.71
C GLU A 8 -8.56 4.16 4.54
N VAL A 9 -7.46 3.49 4.16
CA VAL A 9 -6.63 3.86 3.02
C VAL A 9 -7.42 3.84 1.71
N LEU A 10 -8.21 2.79 1.46
CA LEU A 10 -8.98 2.70 0.22
C LEU A 10 -10.11 3.73 0.18
N GLU A 11 -10.77 4.04 1.29
CA GLU A 11 -11.80 5.08 1.35
C GLU A 11 -11.24 6.45 0.94
N VAL A 12 -10.03 6.80 1.39
CA VAL A 12 -9.40 8.10 1.10
C VAL A 12 -8.71 8.13 -0.26
N CYS A 13 -7.99 7.07 -0.63
CA CYS A 13 -7.04 7.12 -1.74
C CYS A 13 -7.55 6.46 -3.03
N ARG A 14 -8.63 5.66 -3.01
CA ARG A 14 -9.11 4.88 -4.17
C ARG A 14 -9.28 5.69 -5.47
N PRO A 15 -9.79 6.94 -5.47
CA PRO A 15 -9.91 7.71 -6.71
C PRO A 15 -8.57 7.97 -7.42
N TRP A 16 -7.46 7.93 -6.68
CA TRP A 16 -6.13 8.31 -7.13
C TRP A 16 -5.20 7.11 -7.34
N ILE A 17 -5.63 5.90 -6.94
CA ILE A 17 -4.89 4.66 -7.15
C ILE A 17 -5.21 4.13 -8.55
N PHE A 18 -4.19 4.09 -9.42
CA PHE A 18 -4.34 3.49 -10.75
C PHE A 18 -3.82 2.04 -10.81
N GLU A 19 -3.00 1.64 -9.83
CA GLU A 19 -2.49 0.28 -9.73
C GLU A 19 -2.08 -0.03 -8.28
N SER A 20 -2.28 -1.25 -7.81
CA SER A 20 -1.87 -1.68 -6.47
C SER A 20 -1.76 -3.19 -6.36
N GLN A 21 -0.96 -3.68 -5.43
CA GLN A 21 -0.90 -5.08 -5.04
C GLN A 21 -1.09 -5.22 -3.52
N LEU A 22 -2.15 -5.94 -3.15
CA LEU A 22 -2.46 -6.36 -1.78
C LEU A 22 -2.68 -7.88 -1.82
N PRO A 23 -1.63 -8.69 -1.60
CA PRO A 23 -1.77 -10.15 -1.60
C PRO A 23 -2.84 -10.64 -0.61
N PRO A 24 -3.45 -11.82 -0.80
CA PRO A 24 -4.38 -12.36 0.18
C PRO A 24 -3.75 -12.54 1.56
N PRO A 25 -4.50 -12.37 2.67
CA PRO A 25 -4.02 -12.72 4.00
C PRO A 25 -3.48 -14.17 4.02
N GLY A 26 -2.30 -14.34 4.59
CA GLY A 26 -1.58 -15.62 4.59
C GLY A 26 -0.46 -15.74 3.56
N THR A 27 -0.40 -14.87 2.55
CA THR A 27 0.75 -14.84 1.62
C THR A 27 2.06 -14.51 2.37
N PRO A 28 3.12 -15.32 2.23
CA PRO A 28 4.42 -15.04 2.85
C PRO A 28 5.06 -13.77 2.30
N THR A 29 5.73 -13.01 3.17
CA THR A 29 6.52 -11.85 2.76
C THR A 29 7.76 -12.31 1.99
N VAL A 30 7.98 -11.72 0.82
CA VAL A 30 9.16 -11.97 0.01
C VAL A 30 10.34 -11.12 0.53
N PRO A 31 11.56 -11.70 0.66
CA PRO A 31 12.74 -10.96 1.08
C PRO A 31 13.08 -9.77 0.16
N ILE A 32 13.59 -8.69 0.75
CA ILE A 32 13.87 -7.42 0.05
C ILE A 32 14.83 -7.58 -1.14
N TYR A 33 15.77 -8.52 -1.09
CA TYR A 33 16.77 -8.74 -2.14
C TYR A 33 16.20 -9.40 -3.41
N LYS A 34 14.95 -9.86 -3.38
CA LYS A 34 14.26 -10.41 -4.56
C LYS A 34 13.69 -9.34 -5.48
N GLY A 35 13.83 -8.05 -5.14
CA GLY A 35 13.46 -6.91 -5.98
C GLY A 35 12.28 -6.09 -5.45
N TYR A 36 11.92 -5.06 -6.22
CA TYR A 36 10.81 -4.16 -5.92
C TYR A 36 9.46 -4.79 -6.26
N TYR A 37 8.38 -4.27 -5.66
CA TYR A 37 6.99 -4.66 -5.96
C TYR A 37 6.61 -6.13 -5.69
N ASN A 38 7.42 -6.87 -4.92
CA ASN A 38 7.12 -8.27 -4.58
C ASN A 38 6.09 -8.44 -3.46
N ASN A 39 5.94 -7.44 -2.59
CA ASN A 39 5.03 -7.47 -1.45
C ASN A 39 3.83 -6.54 -1.71
N VAL A 40 3.54 -5.65 -0.76
CA VAL A 40 2.48 -4.65 -0.88
C VAL A 40 3.03 -3.38 -1.52
N TRP A 41 2.27 -2.82 -2.46
CA TRP A 41 2.59 -1.54 -3.09
C TRP A 41 1.35 -0.87 -3.69
N PHE A 42 1.45 0.44 -3.88
CA PHE A 42 0.45 1.28 -4.51
C PHE A 42 1.12 2.19 -5.51
N ARG A 43 0.42 2.53 -6.59
CA ARG A 43 0.79 3.59 -7.51
C ARG A 43 -0.36 4.58 -7.63
N LEU A 44 -0.04 5.83 -7.36
CA LEU A 44 -1.01 6.92 -7.33
C LEU A 44 -0.70 7.93 -8.44
N ARG A 45 -1.75 8.61 -8.91
CA ARG A 45 -1.64 9.75 -9.81
C ARG A 45 -2.57 10.85 -9.31
N HIS A 46 -2.06 12.08 -9.21
CA HIS A 46 -2.82 13.27 -8.87
C HIS A 46 -2.26 14.46 -9.67
N PRO A 47 -3.09 15.42 -10.13
CA PRO A 47 -2.61 16.59 -10.87
C PRO A 47 -1.78 17.56 -10.01
N ASP A 48 -2.10 17.65 -8.72
CA ASP A 48 -1.35 18.41 -7.71
C ASP A 48 -0.35 17.50 -6.99
N TYR A 49 0.91 17.92 -6.94
CA TYR A 49 2.01 17.18 -6.31
C TYR A 49 1.89 17.13 -4.78
N ASP A 50 1.48 18.21 -4.13
CA ASP A 50 1.39 18.27 -2.67
C ASP A 50 0.28 17.34 -2.18
N GLU A 51 -0.82 17.27 -2.93
CA GLU A 51 -1.90 16.33 -2.65
C GLU A 51 -1.47 14.88 -2.92
N LEU A 52 -0.68 14.62 -3.97
CA LEU A 52 -0.07 13.30 -4.19
C LEU A 52 0.81 12.89 -3.01
N LEU A 53 1.68 13.79 -2.55
CA LEU A 53 2.59 13.54 -1.43
C LEU A 53 1.81 13.31 -0.14
N ARG A 54 0.73 14.08 0.10
CA ARG A 54 -0.16 13.90 1.25
C ARG A 54 -0.83 12.52 1.24
N LEU A 55 -1.34 12.09 0.10
CA LEU A 55 -1.98 10.77 -0.07
C LEU A 55 -0.96 9.62 0.11
N MET A 56 0.22 9.72 -0.49
CA MET A 56 1.27 8.72 -0.32
C MET A 56 1.74 8.61 1.14
N SER A 57 1.88 9.76 1.81
CA SER A 57 2.21 9.83 3.24
C SER A 57 1.10 9.23 4.10
N PHE A 58 -0.17 9.46 3.75
CA PHE A 58 -1.31 8.86 4.44
C PHE A 58 -1.29 7.33 4.38
N ILE A 59 -1.00 6.76 3.20
CA ILE A 59 -0.86 5.30 3.04
C ILE A 59 0.28 4.78 3.93
N GLY A 60 1.46 5.40 3.86
CA GLY A 60 2.63 4.98 4.63
C GLY A 60 2.44 5.07 6.15
N ALA A 61 1.62 6.01 6.62
CA ALA A 61 1.34 6.20 8.04
C ALA A 61 0.22 5.29 8.58
N ARG A 62 -0.68 4.80 7.73
CA ARG A 62 -1.91 4.08 8.17
C ARG A 62 -1.94 2.61 7.79
N LEU A 63 -1.22 2.20 6.75
CA LEU A 63 -1.18 0.82 6.33
C LEU A 63 -0.04 0.06 7.03
N GLU A 64 -0.40 -0.91 7.86
CA GLU A 64 0.55 -1.84 8.45
C GLU A 64 0.37 -3.23 7.85
N VAL A 65 1.48 -3.85 7.47
CA VAL A 65 1.53 -5.24 6.98
C VAL A 65 2.18 -6.09 8.06
N PHE A 66 1.47 -7.12 8.53
CA PHE A 66 2.01 -8.05 9.52
C PHE A 66 2.24 -9.40 8.88
N ALA A 67 3.46 -9.89 8.95
CA ALA A 67 3.74 -11.29 8.67
C ALA A 67 3.29 -12.15 9.86
N VAL A 68 2.87 -13.39 9.59
CA VAL A 68 2.90 -14.43 10.63
C VAL A 68 4.17 -15.21 10.32
N ALA A 69 5.05 -15.32 11.32
CA ALA A 69 6.35 -16.00 11.21
C ALA A 69 6.18 -17.47 10.83
#